data_AF-A0A2N0AJ13-F1
#
_entry.id   AF-A0A2N0AJ13-F1
#
_cell.length_a   1.000
_cell.length_b   1.000
_cell.length_c   1.000
_cell.angle_alpha   90.00
_cell.angle_beta   90.00
_cell.angle_gamma   90.00
#
_symmetry.space_group_name_H-M   'P 1'
#
loop_
_entity.id
_entity.type
_entity.pdbx_description
1 polymer ?
#
loop_
_entity_poly.entity_id
_entity_poly.type
_entity_poly.pdbx_seq_one_letter_code
_entity_poly.pdbx_strand_id
1 'polypeptide(L)'
;MNQNSRKHFLTTSLSWMTSLFILEGGLGLMKNLMAEKKHSAPLPDDANPVLESDPTAKALGFHHDAKQTDFILYPERKELTTKNQFCKHCAQFTKINENWGKCNIITSGVVSSNGWCSAWSFKS
;
A
#
# COMPACT_ATOMS: atom_id res chain seq x y z
N MET A 1 8.46 48.42 -31.79
CA MET A 1 9.66 47.67 -32.20
C MET A 1 10.45 47.39 -30.93
N ASN A 2 10.84 46.18 -30.51
CA ASN A 2 11.16 44.96 -31.24
C ASN A 2 10.95 43.77 -30.28
N GLN A 3 9.77 43.14 -30.32
CA GLN A 3 9.61 41.77 -29.83
C GLN A 3 10.24 40.89 -30.89
N ASN A 4 11.36 40.19 -30.61
CA ASN A 4 11.73 38.94 -31.31
C ASN A 4 13.01 38.23 -30.81
N SER A 5 13.51 38.48 -29.60
CA SER A 5 14.77 37.82 -29.12
C SER A 5 14.59 36.79 -27.98
N ARG A 6 13.36 36.35 -27.69
CA ARG A 6 13.11 35.34 -26.63
C ARG A 6 12.58 34.00 -27.13
N LYS A 7 12.01 33.97 -28.34
CA LYS A 7 11.41 32.76 -28.92
C LYS A 7 12.40 31.92 -29.72
N HIS A 8 13.55 32.49 -30.08
CA HIS A 8 14.55 31.86 -30.93
C HIS A 8 15.58 31.01 -30.18
N PHE A 9 15.61 31.09 -28.84
CA PHE A 9 16.49 30.26 -28.01
C PHE A 9 15.82 28.97 -27.53
N LEU A 10 14.49 28.90 -27.57
CA LEU A 10 13.72 27.72 -27.17
C LEU A 10 13.47 26.75 -28.33
N THR A 11 13.57 27.21 -29.58
CA THR A 11 13.28 26.40 -30.78
C THR A 11 14.50 25.68 -31.35
N THR A 12 15.73 26.10 -31.03
CA THR A 12 16.96 25.53 -31.61
C THR A 12 17.58 24.40 -30.77
N SER A 13 17.17 24.24 -29.51
CA SER A 13 17.74 23.21 -28.61
C SER A 13 17.08 21.83 -28.75
N LEU A 14 15.99 21.71 -29.51
CA LEU A 14 15.19 20.47 -29.57
C LEU A 14 15.63 19.50 -30.67
N SER A 15 16.59 19.86 -31.54
CA SER A 15 16.87 19.08 -32.75
C SER A 15 18.15 18.25 -32.74
N TRP A 16 18.87 18.13 -31.61
CA TRP A 16 20.16 17.41 -31.55
C TRP A 16 20.24 16.26 -30.52
N MET A 17 19.15 15.91 -29.83
CA MET A 17 19.14 14.75 -28.91
C MET A 17 18.33 13.54 -29.43
N THR A 18 17.92 13.53 -30.70
CA THR A 18 17.13 12.42 -31.27
C THR A 18 17.94 11.47 -32.16
N SER A 19 19.25 11.68 -32.35
CA SER A 19 20.07 10.87 -33.27
C SER A 19 21.02 9.85 -32.62
N LEU A 20 20.96 9.59 -31.31
CA LEU A 20 21.89 8.66 -30.64
C LEU A 20 21.23 7.54 -29.82
N PHE A 21 19.91 7.36 -29.88
CA PHE A 21 19.21 6.33 -29.10
C PHE A 21 18.75 5.10 -29.90
N ILE A 22 19.06 5.02 -31.19
CA ILE A 22 18.63 3.90 -32.04
C ILE A 22 19.87 3.21 -32.61
N LEU A 23 20.69 2.55 -31.78
CA LEU A 23 21.62 1.52 -32.26
C LEU A 23 22.21 0.59 -31.17
N GLU A 24 21.67 0.56 -29.95
CA GLU A 24 21.99 -0.48 -28.96
C GLU A 24 20.76 -1.35 -28.69
N GLY A 25 20.87 -2.61 -29.09
CA GLY A 25 19.79 -3.57 -29.16
C GLY A 25 19.14 -3.89 -27.81
N GLY A 26 17.81 -3.90 -27.83
CA GLY A 26 17.10 -5.19 -27.84
C GLY A 26 17.01 -6.01 -26.56
N LEU A 27 17.62 -5.63 -25.43
CA LEU A 27 17.59 -6.45 -24.20
C LEU A 27 17.09 -5.74 -22.92
N GLY A 28 16.60 -4.50 -23.01
CA GLY A 28 16.28 -3.68 -21.83
C GLY A 28 14.81 -3.63 -21.38
N LEU A 29 13.85 -4.01 -22.24
CA LEU A 29 12.43 -3.66 -22.06
C LEU A 29 11.56 -4.77 -21.41
N MET A 30 12.12 -5.69 -20.64
CA MET A 30 11.36 -6.80 -20.01
C MET A 30 11.42 -6.83 -18.46
N LYS A 31 11.98 -5.81 -17.80
CA LYS A 31 12.15 -5.83 -16.33
C LYS A 31 11.01 -5.22 -15.49
N ASN A 32 10.01 -4.59 -16.11
CA ASN A 32 8.96 -3.88 -15.36
C ASN A 32 7.64 -4.67 -15.16
N LEU A 33 7.58 -5.95 -15.54
CA LEU A 33 6.41 -6.81 -15.27
C LEU A 33 6.57 -7.70 -14.02
N MET A 34 7.63 -7.51 -13.24
CA MET A 34 7.91 -8.26 -12.00
C MET A 34 7.83 -7.36 -10.76
N ALA A 35 7.08 -6.27 -10.82
CA ALA A 35 6.76 -5.42 -9.68
C ALA A 35 5.30 -5.59 -9.22
N GLU A 36 4.70 -6.77 -9.41
CA GLU A 36 3.37 -7.04 -8.87
C GLU A 36 3.15 -8.51 -8.52
N LYS A 37 4.08 -9.09 -7.77
CA LYS A 37 3.76 -10.20 -6.87
C LYS A 37 4.21 -9.80 -5.48
N LYS A 38 3.47 -8.85 -4.88
CA LYS A 38 3.52 -8.66 -3.43
C LYS A 38 3.28 -10.04 -2.85
N HIS A 39 4.31 -10.61 -2.24
CA HIS A 39 4.24 -11.88 -1.55
C HIS A 39 3.30 -11.71 -0.35
N SER A 40 2.00 -11.81 -0.58
CA SER A 40 1.07 -12.22 0.47
C SER A 40 1.55 -13.61 0.88
N ALA A 41 2.27 -13.71 2.00
CA ALA A 41 2.69 -15.02 2.49
C ALA A 41 1.45 -15.93 2.61
N PRO A 42 1.66 -17.25 2.44
CA PRO A 42 0.57 -18.21 2.47
C PRO A 42 -0.30 -18.01 3.72
N LEU A 43 -1.60 -18.13 3.52
CA LEU A 43 -2.54 -18.27 4.63
C LEU A 43 -2.11 -19.48 5.48
N PRO A 44 -2.30 -19.43 6.81
CA PRO A 44 -2.14 -20.63 7.62
C PRO A 44 -3.06 -21.74 7.12
N ASP A 45 -2.61 -23.00 7.19
CA ASP A 45 -3.43 -24.16 6.83
C ASP A 45 -4.75 -24.13 7.64
N ASP A 46 -5.87 -24.41 6.96
CA ASP A 46 -7.24 -24.38 7.50
C ASP A 46 -7.72 -23.02 8.06
N ALA A 47 -7.03 -21.91 7.77
CA ALA A 47 -7.45 -20.57 8.16
C ALA A 47 -8.02 -19.76 6.99
N ASN A 48 -9.19 -19.15 7.21
CA ASN A 48 -9.80 -18.20 6.27
C ASN A 48 -9.57 -16.76 6.73
N PRO A 49 -9.20 -15.83 5.83
CA PRO A 49 -9.23 -14.41 6.14
C PRO A 49 -10.63 -13.98 6.59
N VAL A 50 -10.68 -13.05 7.54
CA VAL A 50 -11.92 -12.33 7.83
C VAL A 50 -12.42 -11.66 6.55
N LEU A 51 -13.73 -11.71 6.28
CA LEU A 51 -14.30 -10.85 5.24
C LEU A 51 -14.42 -9.43 5.78
N GLU A 52 -13.89 -8.43 5.08
CA GLU A 52 -14.09 -7.01 5.46
C GLU A 52 -15.58 -6.62 5.48
N SER A 53 -16.42 -7.42 4.81
CA SER A 53 -17.88 -7.28 4.82
C SER A 53 -18.60 -7.91 6.02
N ASP A 54 -17.89 -8.66 6.86
CA ASP A 54 -18.41 -9.22 8.12
C ASP A 54 -18.99 -8.11 9.00
N PRO A 55 -20.12 -8.35 9.71
CA PRO A 55 -20.75 -7.31 10.52
C PRO A 55 -19.82 -6.66 11.54
N THR A 56 -18.95 -7.45 12.20
CA THR A 56 -18.01 -6.94 13.21
C THR A 56 -16.85 -6.20 12.54
N ALA A 57 -16.33 -6.73 11.43
CA ALA A 57 -15.30 -6.06 10.64
C ALA A 57 -15.77 -4.69 10.13
N LYS A 58 -16.97 -4.63 9.54
CA LYS A 58 -17.59 -3.38 9.07
C LYS A 58 -17.81 -2.38 10.21
N ALA A 59 -18.35 -2.82 11.34
CA ALA A 59 -18.62 -1.94 12.48
C ALA A 59 -17.35 -1.26 13.02
N LEU A 60 -16.20 -1.93 12.88
CA LEU A 60 -14.90 -1.42 13.32
C LEU A 60 -14.07 -0.78 12.19
N GLY A 61 -14.61 -0.68 10.96
CA GLY A 61 -13.87 -0.17 9.81
C GLY A 61 -12.59 -0.97 9.52
N PHE A 62 -12.65 -2.29 9.73
CA PHE A 62 -11.50 -3.17 9.54
C PHE A 62 -11.14 -3.30 8.06
N HIS A 63 -9.85 -3.17 7.76
CA HIS A 63 -9.26 -3.57 6.49
C HIS A 63 -7.99 -4.40 6.71
N HIS A 64 -7.73 -5.35 5.81
CA HIS A 64 -6.50 -6.14 5.81
C HIS A 64 -5.26 -5.34 5.43
N ASP A 65 -5.43 -4.24 4.68
CA ASP A 65 -4.39 -3.25 4.44
C ASP A 65 -4.83 -1.95 5.10
N ALA A 66 -4.09 -1.52 6.12
CA ALA A 66 -4.33 -0.26 6.81
C ALA A 66 -4.31 0.96 5.85
N LYS A 67 -3.75 0.86 4.65
CA LYS A 67 -3.83 1.96 3.66
C LYS A 67 -5.22 2.12 3.05
N GLN A 68 -6.09 1.12 3.20
CA GLN A 68 -7.48 1.14 2.71
C GLN A 68 -8.46 1.66 3.76
N THR A 69 -8.00 2.01 4.97
CA THR A 69 -8.85 2.67 5.98
C THR A 69 -9.52 3.91 5.40
N ASP A 70 -10.80 4.09 5.70
CA ASP A 70 -11.51 5.33 5.38
C ASP A 70 -11.00 6.48 6.27
N PHE A 71 -10.10 7.30 5.72
CA PHE A 71 -9.53 8.45 6.41
C PHE A 71 -10.49 9.64 6.56
N ILE A 72 -11.70 9.59 5.99
CA ILE A 72 -12.76 10.57 6.25
C ILE A 72 -13.50 10.18 7.54
N LEU A 73 -13.81 8.89 7.71
CA LEU A 73 -14.43 8.37 8.92
C LEU A 73 -13.46 8.28 10.11
N TYR A 74 -12.18 8.01 9.85
CA TYR A 74 -11.12 7.87 10.86
C TYR A 74 -10.01 8.93 10.65
N PRO A 75 -10.30 10.23 10.82
CA PRO A 75 -9.35 11.31 10.53
C PRO A 75 -8.06 11.25 11.37
N GLU A 76 -8.10 10.70 12.58
CA GLU A 76 -6.95 10.49 13.46
C GLU A 76 -5.86 9.60 12.84
N ARG A 77 -6.21 8.80 11.83
CA ARG A 77 -5.26 7.96 11.09
C ARG A 77 -4.39 8.74 10.12
N LYS A 78 -4.68 10.02 9.89
CA LYS A 78 -3.82 10.93 9.11
C LYS A 78 -2.61 11.41 9.90
N GLU A 79 -2.66 11.33 11.22
CA GLU A 79 -1.58 11.78 12.10
C GLU A 79 -0.30 10.98 11.89
N LEU A 80 0.86 11.63 12.01
CA LEU A 80 2.15 10.97 11.81
C LEU A 80 2.39 9.84 12.82
N THR A 81 1.87 10.00 14.04
CA THR A 81 2.01 9.05 15.15
C THR A 81 1.20 7.77 14.95
N THR A 82 0.17 7.80 14.10
CA THR A 82 -0.75 6.68 13.89
C THR A 82 -0.43 5.86 12.64
N LYS A 83 0.59 6.24 11.87
CA LYS A 83 1.05 5.52 10.66
C LYS A 83 1.55 4.11 10.95
N ASN A 84 2.04 3.85 12.16
CA ASN A 84 2.53 2.53 12.58
C ASN A 84 1.46 1.68 13.28
N GLN A 85 0.21 2.15 13.33
CA GLN A 85 -0.90 1.36 13.86
C GLN A 85 -1.25 0.25 12.87
N PHE A 86 -0.72 -0.93 13.14
CA PHE A 86 -1.03 -2.16 12.42
C PHE A 86 -1.47 -3.24 13.40
N CYS A 87 -2.21 -4.24 12.92
CA CYS A 87 -2.60 -5.39 13.73
C CYS A 87 -1.39 -6.03 14.45
N LYS A 88 -0.24 -6.18 13.80
CA LYS A 88 0.98 -6.73 14.44
C LYS A 88 1.48 -5.96 15.67
N HIS A 89 1.08 -4.71 15.83
CA HIS A 89 1.40 -3.86 16.99
C HIS A 89 0.19 -3.65 17.93
N CYS A 90 -0.93 -4.34 17.66
CA CYS A 90 -2.16 -4.23 18.42
C CYS A 90 -2.20 -5.23 19.59
N ALA A 91 -2.70 -4.80 20.75
CA ALA A 91 -2.83 -5.67 21.93
C ALA A 91 -3.75 -6.88 21.68
N GLN A 92 -4.70 -6.76 20.75
CA GLN A 92 -5.65 -7.81 20.41
C GLN A 92 -5.10 -8.88 19.47
N PHE A 93 -3.90 -8.68 18.93
CA PHE A 93 -3.33 -9.53 17.89
C PHE A 93 -2.41 -10.61 18.47
N THR A 94 -2.72 -11.84 18.08
CA THR A 94 -1.88 -13.02 18.32
C THR A 94 -1.33 -13.50 16.99
N LYS A 95 -0.01 -13.38 16.81
CA LYS A 95 0.70 -13.77 15.59
C LYS A 95 0.55 -15.28 15.34
N ILE A 96 0.21 -15.67 14.11
CA ILE A 96 0.30 -17.07 13.63
C ILE A 96 1.55 -17.20 12.75
N ASN A 97 1.73 -16.29 11.79
CA ASN A 97 2.91 -16.19 10.95
C ASN A 97 3.22 -14.70 10.66
N GLU A 98 4.17 -14.40 9.77
CA GLU A 98 4.56 -13.01 9.47
C GLU A 98 3.39 -12.14 9.00
N ASN A 99 2.43 -12.70 8.26
CA ASN A 99 1.37 -11.94 7.61
C ASN A 99 -0.01 -12.11 8.22
N TRP A 100 -0.22 -13.14 9.05
CA TRP A 100 -1.53 -13.49 9.57
C TRP A 100 -1.51 -13.73 11.06
N GLY A 101 -2.60 -13.37 11.73
CA GLY A 101 -2.82 -13.65 13.15
C GLY A 101 -4.29 -13.65 13.53
N LYS A 102 -4.57 -14.08 14.77
CA LYS A 102 -5.90 -14.02 15.38
C LYS A 102 -6.12 -12.64 16.00
N CYS A 103 -7.36 -12.15 15.92
CA CYS A 103 -7.82 -10.96 16.64
C CYS A 103 -8.83 -11.37 17.71
N ASN A 104 -8.69 -10.89 18.94
CA ASN A 104 -9.63 -11.21 20.02
C ASN A 104 -11.03 -10.59 19.83
N ILE A 105 -11.14 -9.52 19.02
CA ILE A 105 -12.40 -8.82 18.76
C ILE A 105 -13.06 -9.36 17.48
N ILE A 106 -12.27 -9.55 16.42
CA ILE A 106 -12.75 -10.01 15.12
C ILE A 106 -12.39 -11.50 14.97
N THR A 107 -13.34 -12.37 15.33
CA THR A 107 -13.08 -13.80 15.55
C THR A 107 -13.57 -14.71 14.42
N SER A 108 -14.22 -14.17 13.37
CA SER A 108 -14.73 -14.95 12.23
C SER A 108 -13.65 -15.48 11.27
N GLY A 109 -12.38 -15.13 11.50
CA GLY A 109 -11.25 -15.58 10.69
C GLY A 109 -9.91 -15.04 11.20
N VAL A 110 -8.89 -15.06 10.33
CA VAL A 110 -7.60 -14.44 10.59
C VAL A 110 -7.53 -13.03 10.00
N VAL A 111 -6.81 -12.14 10.68
CA VAL A 111 -6.55 -10.77 10.23
C VAL A 111 -5.12 -10.63 9.72
N SER A 112 -4.91 -9.71 8.78
CA SER A 112 -3.58 -9.39 8.26
C SER A 112 -2.75 -8.67 9.32
N SER A 113 -1.46 -9.01 9.45
CA SER A 113 -0.49 -8.29 10.28
C SER A 113 -0.41 -6.79 9.97
N ASN A 114 -0.69 -6.41 8.71
CA ASN A 114 -0.68 -5.03 8.22
C ASN A 114 -2.09 -4.41 8.16
N GLY A 115 -3.10 -5.07 8.73
CA GLY A 115 -4.45 -4.54 8.82
C GLY A 115 -4.61 -3.49 9.92
N TRP A 116 -5.80 -2.91 10.01
CA TRP A 116 -6.18 -1.95 11.03
C TRP A 116 -7.71 -1.95 11.23
N CYS A 117 -8.17 -1.63 12.45
CA CYS A 117 -9.56 -1.31 12.77
C CYS A 117 -9.61 -0.25 13.87
N SER A 118 -10.76 0.38 14.08
CA SER A 118 -10.95 1.47 15.06
C SER A 118 -10.70 1.06 16.51
N ALA A 119 -10.76 -0.24 16.83
CA ALA A 119 -10.44 -0.77 18.14
C ALA A 119 -8.93 -1.02 18.37
N TRP A 120 -8.06 -0.49 17.51
CA TRP A 120 -6.62 -0.62 17.69
C TRP A 120 -6.16 -0.06 19.03
N SER A 121 -5.35 -0.83 19.75
CA SER A 121 -4.68 -0.39 20.97
C SER A 121 -3.24 -0.89 20.98
N PHE A 122 -2.31 -0.09 21.49
CA PHE A 122 -0.90 -0.45 21.49
C PHE A 122 -0.63 -1.70 22.34
N LYS A 123 0.18 -2.63 21.81
CA LYS A 123 0.68 -3.79 22.54
C LYS A 123 1.92 -3.39 23.36
N SER A 124 1.82 -3.46 24.69
CA SER A 124 2.93 -3.28 25.62
C SER A 124 3.98 -4.39 25.51
#